data_AF-A0A2S9GPP6-F1
#
_entry.id   AF-A0A2S9GPP6-F1
#
_cell.length_a   1.000
_cell.length_b   1.000
_cell.length_c   1.000
_cell.angle_alpha   90.00
_cell.angle_beta   90.00
_cell.angle_gamma   90.00
#
_symmetry.space_group_name_H-M   'P 1'
#
loop_
_entity.id
_entity.type
_entity.pdbx_description
1 polymer ?
#
loop_
_entity_poly.entity_id
_entity_poly.type
_entity_poly.pdbx_seq_one_letter_code
_entity_poly.pdbx_strand_id
1 'polypeptide(L)' 'PEVFAAEQERIFENMWFCAVRSSDLALAGKFKKVQVGRESVLLVRGRDGLLRAFLNVCRHRGAQLCSDADGAEG' A
#
# COMPACT_ATOMS: atom_id res chain seq x y z
N PRO A 1 13.61 14.78 -15.61
CA PRO A 1 13.89 14.00 -14.38
C PRO A 1 13.42 14.70 -13.10
N GLU A 2 13.79 15.98 -12.91
CA GLU A 2 13.45 16.73 -11.69
C GLU A 2 11.96 16.98 -11.49
N VAL A 3 11.22 17.34 -12.56
CA VAL A 3 9.76 17.53 -12.49
C VAL A 3 9.06 16.26 -12.02
N PHE A 4 9.40 15.10 -12.60
CA PHE A 4 8.84 13.82 -12.18
C PHE A 4 9.12 13.51 -10.71
N ALA A 5 10.36 13.70 -10.25
CA ALA A 5 10.70 13.49 -8.84
C ALA A 5 9.92 14.43 -7.91
N ALA A 6 9.74 15.69 -8.32
CA ALA A 6 8.93 16.65 -7.58
C ALA A 6 7.45 16.28 -7.56
N GLU A 7 6.89 15.70 -8.63
CA GLU A 7 5.53 15.19 -8.65
C GLU A 7 5.36 13.99 -7.71
N GLN A 8 6.30 13.03 -7.72
CA GLN A 8 6.29 11.88 -6.80
C GLN A 8 6.23 12.37 -5.34
N GLU A 9 7.11 13.29 -4.98
CA GLU A 9 7.20 13.82 -3.61
C GLU A 9 6.01 14.71 -3.25
N ARG A 10 5.64 15.69 -4.08
CA ARG A 10 4.72 16.76 -3.69
C ARG A 10 3.27 16.44 -3.97
N ILE A 11 2.99 15.51 -4.87
CA ILE A 11 1.63 15.14 -5.27
C ILE A 11 1.32 13.75 -4.73
N PHE A 12 2.03 12.72 -5.19
CA PHE A 12 1.65 11.34 -4.90
C PHE A 12 1.89 10.93 -3.44
N GLU A 13 2.96 11.42 -2.82
CA GLU A 13 3.29 11.12 -1.42
C GLU A 13 2.53 12.03 -0.41
N ASN A 14 1.86 13.09 -0.88
CA ASN A 14 1.26 14.12 -0.02
C ASN A 14 -0.25 14.35 -0.22
N MET A 15 -0.84 13.87 -1.31
CA MET A 15 -2.26 14.09 -1.64
C MET A 15 -3.07 12.80 -1.60
N TRP A 16 -4.40 12.95 -1.49
CA TRP A 16 -5.34 11.84 -1.59
C TRP A 16 -5.52 11.38 -3.04
N PHE A 17 -5.51 10.07 -3.25
CA PHE A 17 -5.85 9.44 -4.53
C PHE A 17 -6.53 8.08 -4.29
N CYS A 18 -7.19 7.55 -5.33
CA CYS A 18 -7.82 6.24 -5.27
C CYS A 18 -6.77 5.14 -5.45
N ALA A 19 -6.48 4.38 -4.39
CA ALA A 19 -5.49 3.29 -4.45
C ALA A 19 -6.07 1.97 -4.97
N VAL A 20 -7.22 1.54 -4.44
CA VAL A 20 -7.88 0.28 -4.76
C VAL A 20 -9.39 0.38 -4.56
N ARG A 21 -10.15 -0.55 -5.13
CA ARG A 21 -11.57 -0.71 -4.81
C ARG A 21 -11.72 -1.58 -3.57
N SER A 22 -12.62 -1.21 -2.65
CA SER A 22 -12.85 -2.01 -1.44
C SER A 22 -13.29 -3.46 -1.73
N SER A 23 -13.95 -3.71 -2.86
CA SER A 23 -14.35 -5.07 -3.29
C SER A 23 -13.17 -5.96 -3.68
N ASP A 24 -12.04 -5.38 -4.07
CA ASP A 24 -10.82 -6.15 -4.36
C ASP A 24 -10.27 -6.79 -3.07
N LEU A 25 -10.64 -6.22 -1.91
CA LEU A 25 -10.26 -6.64 -0.56
C LEU A 25 -11.51 -6.99 0.26
N ALA A 26 -12.43 -7.78 -0.32
CA ALA A 26 -13.73 -8.07 0.28
C ALA A 26 -13.66 -8.92 1.56
N LEU A 27 -12.68 -9.82 1.65
CA LEU A 27 -12.55 -10.79 2.74
C LEU A 27 -11.44 -10.38 3.72
N ALA A 28 -11.62 -10.70 5.00
CA ALA A 28 -10.56 -10.60 6.00
C ALA A 28 -9.31 -11.38 5.54
N GLY A 29 -8.14 -10.83 5.83
CA GLY A 29 -6.85 -11.41 5.44
C GLY A 29 -6.43 -11.09 3.99
N LYS A 30 -7.33 -10.58 3.14
CA LYS A 30 -6.96 -10.09 1.80
C LYS A 30 -6.05 -8.87 1.91
N PHE A 31 -5.00 -8.85 1.09
CA PHE A 31 -4.14 -7.68 0.93
C PHE A 31 -3.84 -7.37 -0.53
N LYS A 32 -3.44 -6.14 -0.79
CA LYS A 32 -2.95 -5.66 -2.09
C LYS A 32 -1.82 -4.67 -1.88
N LYS A 33 -0.75 -4.83 -2.64
CA LYS A 33 0.38 -3.93 -2.68
C LYS A 33 0.16 -2.89 -3.78
N VAL A 34 0.40 -1.63 -3.47
CA VAL A 34 0.36 -0.53 -4.43
C VAL A 34 1.63 0.31 -4.33
N GLN A 35 2.00 0.95 -5.44
CA GLN A 35 3.09 1.91 -5.48
C GLN A 35 2.49 3.32 -5.40
N VAL A 36 2.97 4.13 -4.46
CA VAL A 36 2.50 5.48 -4.16
C VAL A 36 3.67 6.42 -4.19
N GLY A 37 3.81 7.17 -5.28
CA GLY A 37 5.05 7.90 -5.49
C GLY A 37 6.22 6.90 -5.51
N ARG A 38 7.19 7.12 -4.62
CA ARG A 38 8.32 6.20 -4.40
C ARG A 38 8.08 5.17 -3.30
N GLU A 39 6.97 5.25 -2.57
CA GLU A 39 6.67 4.38 -1.45
C GLU A 39 5.86 3.14 -1.85
N SER A 40 6.22 1.98 -1.31
CA SER A 40 5.41 0.76 -1.42
C SER A 40 4.43 0.69 -0.25
N VAL A 41 3.13 0.55 -0.53
CA VAL A 41 2.07 0.54 0.48
C VAL A 41 1.29 -0.78 0.40
N LEU A 42 1.06 -1.41 1.55
CA LEU A 42 0.19 -2.56 1.71
C LEU A 42 -1.17 -2.13 2.23
N LEU A 43 -2.22 -2.44 1.48
CA LEU A 43 -3.60 -2.33 1.93
C LEU A 43 -4.07 -3.70 2.40
N VAL A 44 -4.65 -3.78 3.60
CA VAL A 44 -5.06 -5.03 4.24
C VAL A 44 -6.46 -4.90 4.80
N ARG A 45 -7.30 -5.92 4.57
CA ARG A 45 -8.54 -6.13 5.32
C ARG A 45 -8.22 -6.88 6.60
N GLY A 46 -8.29 -6.20 7.74
CA GLY A 46 -8.07 -6.83 9.05
C GLY A 46 -9.12 -7.90 9.34
N ARG A 47 -8.83 -8.77 10.32
CA ARG A 47 -9.80 -9.76 10.83
C ARG A 47 -11.05 -9.14 11.45
N ASP A 48 -10.95 -7.88 11.84
CA ASP A 48 -12.05 -7.03 12.30
C ASP A 48 -12.87 -6.41 11.15
N GLY A 49 -12.55 -6.72 9.89
CA GLY A 49 -13.23 -6.20 8.70
C GLY A 49 -12.81 -4.78 8.30
N LEU A 50 -11.92 -4.12 9.05
CA LEU A 50 -11.49 -2.76 8.75
C LEU A 50 -10.36 -2.74 7.71
N LEU A 51 -10.40 -1.77 6.79
CA LEU A 51 -9.29 -1.49 5.88
C LEU A 51 -8.22 -0.67 6.58
N ARG A 52 -6.97 -1.04 6.34
CA ARG A 52 -5.80 -0.28 6.78
C ARG A 52 -4.77 -0.24 5.67
N ALA A 53 -3.95 0.80 5.68
CA ALA A 53 -2.81 0.95 4.79
C ALA A 53 -1.54 1.11 5.65
N PHE A 54 -0.45 0.46 5.23
CA PHE A 54 0.84 0.51 5.90
C PHE A 54 1.94 0.66 4.86
N LEU A 55 3.04 1.34 5.22
CA LEU A 55 4.26 1.24 4.42
C LEU A 55 4.73 -0.22 4.43
N ASN A 56 5.07 -0.75 3.25
CA ASN A 56 5.55 -2.11 3.04
C ASN A 56 7.02 -2.24 3.45
N VAL A 57 7.34 -1.80 4.67
CA VAL A 57 8.70 -1.69 5.17
C VAL A 57 8.74 -2.13 6.63
N CYS A 58 9.63 -3.06 6.93
CA CYS A 58 9.87 -3.52 8.28
C CYS A 58 10.53 -2.39 9.09
N ARG A 59 9.90 -2.01 10.20
CA ARG A 59 10.41 -0.95 11.09
C ARG A 59 11.74 -1.26 11.76
N HIS A 60 12.20 -2.52 11.74
CA HIS A 60 13.48 -2.91 12.33
C HIS A 60 14.66 -2.61 11.40
N ARG A 61 14.61 -3.04 10.14
CA ARG A 61 15.77 -2.97 9.21
C ARG A 61 15.42 -2.57 7.78
N GLY A 62 14.22 -2.06 7.52
CA GLY A 62 13.88 -1.54 6.19
C GLY A 62 13.61 -2.59 5.12
N ALA A 63 13.62 -3.88 5.46
CA ALA A 63 13.26 -4.93 4.52
C ALA A 63 11.79 -4.82 4.09
N GLN A 64 11.50 -5.13 2.83
CA GLN A 64 10.12 -5.20 2.35
C GLN A 64 9.36 -6.33 3.07
N LEU A 65 8.13 -6.09 3.49
CA LEU A 65 7.33 -7.07 4.24
C LEU A 65 6.70 -8.11 3.32
N CYS A 66 6.15 -7.68 2.19
CA CYS A 66 5.49 -8.54 1.22
C CYS A 66 5.96 -8.24 -0.21
N SER A 67 6.30 -9.30 -0.95
CA SER A 67 6.78 -9.21 -2.33
C SER A 67 5.66 -9.38 -3.35
N ASP A 68 4.62 -10.14 -3.01
CA ASP A 68 3.48 -10.38 -3.87
C ASP A 68 2.68 -9.09 -4.15
N ALA A 69 2.04 -9.05 -5.32
CA ALA A 69 1.20 -7.93 -5.70
C ALA A 69 -0.13 -7.93 -4.92
N ASP A 70 -0.64 -9.12 -4.61
CA ASP A 70 -1.87 -9.36 -3.89
C ASP A 70 -1.85 -10.76 -3.26
N GLY A 71 -2.75 -10.97 -2.30
CA GLY A 71 -2.86 -12.27 -1.65
C GLY A 71 -3.97 -12.30 -0.62
N ALA A 72 -4.08 -13.44 0.06
CA ALA A 72 -4.96 -13.63 1.19
C ALA A 72 -4.26 -14.48 2.23
N GLU A 73 -4.25 -14.00 3.47
CA GLU A 73 -3.89 -14.82 4.62
C GLU A 73 -5.13 -15.60 5.06
N GLY A 74 -5.01 -16.93 5.12
CA GLY A 74 -6.06 -17.86 5.53
C GLY A 74 -6.21 -17.98 7.04
#